data_AF-A0A662K9E0-F1
#
_entry.id   AF-A0A662K9E0-F1
#
_cell.length_a   1.000
_cell.length_b   1.000
_cell.length_c   1.000
_cell.angle_alpha   90.00
_cell.angle_beta   90.00
_cell.angle_gamma   90.00
#
_symmetry.space_group_name_H-M   'P 1'
#
loop_
_entity.id
_entity.type
_entity.pdbx_description
1 polymer ?
#
loop_
_entity_poly.entity_id
_entity_poly.type
_entity_poly.pdbx_seq_one_letter_code
_entity_poly.pdbx_strand_id
1 'polypeptide(L)'
;MVVDLTDLRLNCLIEMGYAFGLNKKVIVTAMEDTEIPFDSKMIPCFFWNNNKSSEILKEELHQFWLRNIDRGSLISPLNLV
;
A
#
# COMPACT_ATOMS: atom_id res chain seq x y z
N MET A 1 -6.39 -6.17 2.00
CA MET A 1 -6.84 -5.97 0.61
C MET A 1 -5.65 -5.50 -0.20
N VAL A 2 -5.57 -5.87 -1.48
CA VAL A 2 -4.54 -5.37 -2.40
C VAL A 2 -5.25 -4.56 -3.49
N VAL A 3 -4.72 -3.38 -3.82
CA VAL A 3 -5.25 -2.49 -4.84
C VAL A 3 -4.11 -2.09 -5.77
N ASP A 4 -4.28 -2.26 -7.07
CA ASP A 4 -3.32 -1.80 -8.06
C ASP A 4 -3.83 -0.54 -8.77
N LEU A 5 -3.03 0.52 -8.74
CA LEU A 5 -3.37 1.84 -9.27
C LEU A 5 -2.72 2.13 -10.64
N THR A 6 -2.03 1.17 -11.26
CA THR A 6 -1.32 1.35 -12.54
C THR A 6 -2.22 1.98 -13.62
N ASP A 7 -3.46 1.48 -13.75
CA ASP A 7 -4.43 1.95 -14.74
C ASP A 7 -5.42 3.01 -14.19
N LEU A 8 -5.27 3.45 -12.94
CA LEU A 8 -6.15 4.41 -12.27
C LEU A 8 -7.66 4.09 -12.42
N ARG A 9 -8.02 2.81 -12.37
CA ARG A 9 -9.41 2.36 -12.52
C ARG A 9 -10.27 2.93 -11.40
N LEU A 10 -11.35 3.62 -11.77
CA LEU A 10 -12.25 4.27 -10.81
C LEU A 10 -12.76 3.30 -9.73
N ASN A 11 -13.09 2.07 -10.12
CA ASN A 11 -13.55 1.04 -9.18
C ASN A 11 -12.49 0.76 -8.10
N CYS A 12 -11.22 0.65 -8.48
CA CYS A 12 -10.12 0.43 -7.55
C CYS A 12 -9.96 1.59 -6.56
N LEU A 13 -10.13 2.84 -7.02
CA LEU A 13 -10.10 4.03 -6.16
C LEU A 13 -11.28 4.06 -5.17
N ILE A 14 -12.48 3.72 -5.63
CA ILE A 14 -13.69 3.65 -4.78
C ILE A 14 -13.53 2.55 -3.72
N GLU A 15 -13.13 1.35 -4.14
CA GLU A 15 -12.93 0.22 -3.22
C GLU A 15 -11.82 0.50 -2.20
N MET A 16 -10.74 1.15 -2.64
CA MET A 16 -9.67 1.61 -1.75
C MET A 16 -10.19 2.57 -0.68
N GLY A 17 -10.93 3.61 -1.08
CA GLY A 17 -11.55 4.55 -0.16
C GLY A 17 -12.51 3.86 0.82
N TYR A 18 -13.33 2.94 0.32
CA TYR A 18 -14.25 2.15 1.16
C TYR A 18 -13.51 1.26 2.16
N ALA A 19 -12.42 0.61 1.74
CA ALA A 19 -11.61 -0.23 2.62
C ALA A 19 -10.94 0.59 3.74
N PHE A 20 -10.43 1.79 3.41
CA PHE A 20 -9.88 2.70 4.43
C PHE A 20 -10.96 3.19 5.40
N GLY A 21 -12.15 3.54 4.92
CA GLY A 21 -13.28 3.92 5.78
C GLY A 21 -13.69 2.82 6.78
N LEU A 22 -13.41 1.56 6.45
CA LEU A 22 -13.63 0.40 7.33
C LEU A 22 -12.41 0.00 8.16
N ASN A 23 -11.36 0.84 8.22
CA ASN A 23 -10.10 0.55 8.92
C ASN A 23 -9.44 -0.78 8.50
N LYS A 24 -9.62 -1.20 7.24
CA LYS A 24 -8.95 -2.40 6.72
C LYS A 24 -7.50 -2.09 6.38
N LYS A 25 -6.62 -3.09 6.54
CA LYS A 25 -5.26 -3.06 5.99
C LYS A 25 -5.32 -3.14 4.46
N VAL A 26 -4.80 -2.12 3.78
CA VAL A 26 -4.76 -2.02 2.32
C VAL A 26 -3.31 -1.92 1.86
N ILE A 27 -2.91 -2.81 0.96
CA ILE A 27 -1.65 -2.73 0.23
C ILE A 27 -1.96 -2.05 -1.09
N VAL A 28 -1.37 -0.88 -1.32
CA VAL A 28 -1.49 -0.15 -2.59
C VAL A 28 -0.27 -0.45 -3.43
N THR A 29 -0.47 -0.83 -4.67
CA THR A 29 0.59 -1.10 -5.65
C THR A 29 0.38 -0.26 -6.91
N ALA A 30 1.45 -0.03 -7.66
CA ALA A 30 1.39 0.54 -9.01
C ALA A 30 2.66 0.19 -9.76
N MET A 31 2.63 0.21 -11.09
CA MET A 31 3.87 0.15 -11.88
C MET A 31 4.73 1.38 -11.58
N GLU A 32 6.06 1.22 -11.59
CA GLU A 32 7.01 2.34 -11.53
C GLU A 32 6.64 3.42 -12.56
N ASP A 33 6.87 4.68 -12.18
CA ASP A 33 6.48 5.89 -12.93
C ASP A 33 4.97 6.13 -13.11
N THR A 34 4.09 5.34 -12.48
CA THR A 34 2.66 5.65 -12.44
C THR A 34 2.42 6.96 -11.67
N GLU A 35 1.81 7.95 -12.33
CA GLU A 35 1.38 9.20 -11.68
C GLU A 35 0.10 8.97 -10.86
N ILE A 36 0.29 8.80 -9.55
CA ILE A 36 -0.79 8.58 -8.59
C ILE A 36 -1.55 9.90 -8.30
N PRO A 37 -2.89 9.89 -8.14
CA PRO A 37 -3.67 11.07 -7.75
C PRO A 37 -3.17 11.69 -6.43
N PHE A 38 -3.29 13.01 -6.31
CA PHE A 38 -2.78 13.77 -5.17
C PHE A 38 -3.12 13.17 -3.80
N ASP A 39 -4.39 12.84 -3.55
CA ASP A 39 -4.84 12.28 -2.27
C ASP A 39 -4.19 10.92 -1.97
N SER A 40 -3.95 10.13 -3.02
CA SER A 40 -3.33 8.80 -2.91
C SER A 40 -1.81 8.87 -2.75
N LYS A 41 -1.14 9.99 -3.08
CA LYS A 41 0.32 10.14 -2.91
C LYS A 41 0.75 10.10 -1.44
N MET A 42 -0.15 10.41 -0.50
CA MET A 42 0.12 10.34 0.95
C MET A 42 0.03 8.92 1.52
N ILE A 43 -0.48 7.96 0.73
CA ILE A 43 -0.65 6.57 1.14
C ILE A 43 0.57 5.80 0.65
N PRO A 44 1.24 4.99 1.51
CA PRO A 44 2.35 4.16 1.06
C PRO A 44 1.93 3.29 -0.13
N CYS A 45 2.66 3.41 -1.23
CA CYS A 45 2.46 2.64 -2.44
C CYS A 45 3.72 1.83 -2.77
N PHE A 46 3.55 0.54 -3.05
CA PHE A 46 4.60 -0.30 -3.56
C PHE A 46 4.67 -0.17 -5.09
N PHE A 47 5.69 0.53 -5.57
CA PHE A 47 5.96 0.63 -6.99
C PHE A 47 6.75 -0.58 -7.49
N TRP A 48 6.14 -1.38 -8.36
CA TRP A 48 6.75 -2.57 -8.94
C TRP A 48 7.35 -2.28 -10.33
N ASN A 49 8.40 -3.02 -10.70
CA ASN A 49 9.10 -2.86 -11.98
C ASN A 49 9.25 -4.21 -12.69
N ASN A 50 8.72 -4.31 -13.92
CA ASN A 50 8.76 -5.53 -14.73
C ASN A 50 10.16 -5.99 -15.16
N ASN A 51 11.18 -5.15 -15.00
CA ASN A 51 12.57 -5.50 -15.29
C ASN A 51 13.22 -6.32 -14.16
N LYS A 52 12.58 -6.45 -13.00
CA LYS A 52 13.06 -7.26 -11.87
C LYS A 52 12.51 -8.68 -11.95
N SER A 53 13.25 -9.64 -11.39
CA SER A 53 12.76 -11.02 -11.29
C SER A 53 11.61 -11.14 -10.29
N SER A 54 10.80 -12.18 -10.44
CA SER A 54 9.64 -12.41 -9.56
C SER A 54 10.04 -12.62 -8.09
N GLU A 55 11.22 -13.20 -7.86
CA GLU A 55 11.78 -13.49 -6.53
C GLU A 55 12.16 -12.18 -5.84
N ILE A 56 12.80 -11.27 -6.58
CA ILE A 56 13.17 -9.94 -6.08
C ILE A 56 11.92 -9.14 -5.76
N LEU A 57 10.92 -9.12 -6.65
CA LEU A 57 9.67 -8.38 -6.44
C LEU A 57 8.89 -8.90 -5.23
N LYS A 58 8.88 -10.22 -5.00
CA LYS A 58 8.25 -10.82 -3.81
C LYS A 58 8.94 -10.37 -2.53
N GLU A 59 10.27 -10.38 -2.50
CA GLU A 59 11.02 -9.93 -1.33
C GLU A 59 10.79 -8.43 -1.07
N GLU A 60 10.86 -7.60 -2.11
CA GLU A 60 10.62 -6.16 -1.98
C GLU A 60 9.19 -5.86 -1.48
N LEU A 61 8.18 -6.56 -2.01
CA LEU A 61 6.80 -6.44 -1.54
C LEU A 61 6.66 -6.89 -0.08
N HIS A 62 7.34 -7.98 0.31
CA HIS A 62 7.32 -8.46 1.69
C HIS A 62 7.93 -7.42 2.65
N GLN A 63 9.07 -6.84 2.30
CA GLN A 63 9.70 -5.77 3.08
C GLN A 63 8.82 -4.52 3.16
N PHE A 64 8.17 -4.14 2.04
CA PHE A 64 7.22 -3.03 2.02
C PHE A 64 6.05 -3.29 2.97
N TRP A 65 5.48 -4.50 2.95
CA TRP A 65 4.37 -4.89 3.82
C TRP A 65 4.74 -4.73 5.29
N LEU A 66 5.86 -5.34 5.72
CA LEU A 66 6.28 -5.30 7.12
C LEU A 66 6.47 -3.87 7.64
N ARG A 67 7.02 -2.98 6.81
CA ARG A 67 7.31 -1.59 7.20
C ARG A 67 6.07 -0.70 7.26
N ASN A 68 5.14 -0.87 6.33
CA ASN A 68 4.07 0.10 6.10
C ASN A 68 2.69 -0.37 6.58
N ILE A 69 2.45 -1.68 6.56
CA ILE A 69 1.10 -2.24 6.70
C ILE A 69 0.95 -2.96 8.04
N ASP A 70 1.97 -3.73 8.44
CA ASP A 70 2.01 -4.42 9.73
C ASP A 70 2.71 -3.59 10.81
N ARG A 71 2.77 -2.27 10.62
CA ARG A 71 3.28 -1.34 11.61
C ARG A 71 2.45 -1.45 12.90
N GLY A 72 3.11 -1.80 14.00
CA GLY A 72 2.54 -1.75 15.33
C GLY A 72 2.31 -0.31 15.81
N SER A 73 1.58 -0.15 16.91
CA SER A 73 1.52 1.16 17.57
C SER A 73 2.91 1.60 17.98
N LEU A 74 3.26 2.86 17.69
CA LEU A 74 4.53 3.46 18.13
C LEU A 74 4.59 3.63 19.65
N ILE A 75 3.43 3.69 20.30
CA ILE A 75 3.31 3.85 21.75
C ILE A 75 2.64 2.59 22.30
N SER A 76 3.29 1.96 23.28
CA SER A 76 2.69 0.84 24.01
C SER A 76 1.51 1.35 24.85
N PRO A 77 0.34 0.70 24.81
CA PRO A 77 -0.80 1.06 25.64
C PRO A 77 -0.53 0.91 27.15
N LEU A 78 0.57 0.26 27.57
CA LEU A 78 0.96 0.13 28.98
C LEU A 78 1.43 1.44 29.64
N ASN A 79 1.73 2.49 28.87
CA ASN A 79 2.22 3.78 29.41
C ASN A 79 1.12 4.85 29.53
N LEU A 80 -0.16 4.47 29.46
CA LEU A 80 -1.32 5.37 29.52
C LEU A 80 -2.11 5.27 30.85
N VAL A 81 -1.48 4.76 31.91
CA VAL A 81 -2.04 4.77 33.29
C VAL A 81 -1.27 5.75 34.16
#